data_AF-A0A318I9T3-F1
#
_entry.id   AF-A0A318I9T3-F1
#
_cell.length_a   1.000
_cell.length_b   1.000
_cell.length_c   1.000
_cell.angle_alpha   90.00
_cell.angle_beta   90.00
_cell.angle_gamma   90.00
#
_symmetry.space_group_name_H-M   'P 1'
#
loop_
_entity.id
_entity.type
_entity.pdbx_description
1 polymer ?
#
loop_
_entity_poly.entity_id
_entity_poly.type
_entity_poly.pdbx_seq_one_letter_code
_entity_poly.pdbx_strand_id
1 'polypeptide(L)'
;MLTRSASGAVGNTGAAQYINAHTFPTDYPLLPNQSVYAAKTYFFDSFVNSFEANDTRKNMIVTEYTNTNGEFIQLLGNNKSLSLKYEFDPNANGPGGGNDVPVVRYSDILLSLSEALNEIDGPNQESVDLINEVRNRAGASSLNLSSFPTKEDFRDKIMLERELEFYAEALSREDQIRAGTFIQKAVDRGKIADTHNVLFPIPLAEINRNPNLIQNTGY
;
A
#
# COMPACT_ATOMS: atom_id res chain seq x y z
N MET A 1 -0.63 -9.74 19.94
CA MET A 1 -2.04 -9.38 19.62
C MET A 1 -2.27 -7.97 20.15
N LEU A 2 -1.96 -6.94 19.36
CA LEU A 2 -2.26 -5.55 19.72
C LEU A 2 -3.69 -5.29 19.26
N THR A 3 -4.62 -5.22 20.20
CA THR A 3 -5.99 -4.77 19.96
C THR A 3 -5.92 -3.34 19.45
N ARG A 4 -6.14 -3.15 18.14
CA ARG A 4 -6.36 -1.83 17.56
C ARG A 4 -7.73 -1.35 18.04
N SER A 5 -7.74 -0.54 19.10
CA SER A 5 -8.95 0.16 19.51
C SER A 5 -9.30 1.17 18.42
N ALA A 6 -10.43 0.98 17.74
CA ALA A 6 -11.06 2.06 17.02
C ALA A 6 -11.30 3.19 18.03
N SER A 7 -10.61 4.31 17.88
CA SER A 7 -10.90 5.48 18.68
C SER A 7 -12.31 5.94 18.28
N GLY A 8 -13.22 5.96 19.26
CA GLY A 8 -14.59 6.41 19.05
C GLY A 8 -14.60 7.92 18.82
N ALA A 9 -14.34 8.35 17.60
CA ALA A 9 -14.65 9.71 17.17
C ALA A 9 -16.15 9.79 16.87
N VAL A 10 -16.93 9.98 17.94
CA VAL A 10 -18.32 10.41 17.83
C VAL A 10 -18.34 11.78 17.18
N GLY A 11 -18.85 11.85 15.95
CA GLY A 11 -19.23 13.11 15.33
C GLY A 11 -18.31 13.55 14.19
N ASN A 12 -18.94 13.67 13.02
CA ASN A 12 -18.54 14.40 11.84
C ASN A 12 -17.79 15.72 12.16
N THR A 13 -16.48 15.63 12.40
CA THR A 13 -15.56 16.76 12.57
C THR A 13 -14.21 16.45 11.91
N GLY A 14 -14.19 16.54 10.57
CA GLY A 14 -13.02 17.02 9.83
C GLY A 14 -11.98 16.02 9.30
N ALA A 15 -11.92 14.77 9.76
CA ALA A 15 -10.92 13.81 9.27
C ALA A 15 -11.45 12.38 9.21
N ALA A 16 -12.38 12.11 8.29
CA ALA A 16 -12.75 10.74 7.95
C ALA A 16 -11.86 10.23 6.82
N GLN A 17 -11.43 8.97 6.88
CA GLN A 17 -10.80 8.29 5.76
C GLN A 17 -11.86 7.62 4.88
N TYR A 18 -11.63 7.58 3.57
CA TYR A 18 -12.56 7.04 2.57
C TYR A 18 -11.99 5.83 1.81
N ILE A 19 -10.94 5.19 2.34
CA ILE A 19 -10.23 4.08 1.68
C ILE A 19 -11.18 2.93 1.36
N ASN A 20 -12.03 2.54 2.33
CA ASN A 20 -13.01 1.47 2.11
C ASN A 20 -14.05 1.87 1.06
N ALA A 21 -14.53 3.12 1.08
CA ALA A 21 -15.46 3.63 0.08
C ALA A 21 -14.87 3.66 -1.34
N HIS A 22 -13.55 3.73 -1.47
CA HIS A 22 -12.85 3.65 -2.77
C HIS A 22 -12.40 2.24 -3.18
N THR A 23 -12.48 1.27 -2.26
CA THR A 23 -11.98 -0.09 -2.46
C THR A 23 -13.11 -1.06 -2.74
N PHE A 24 -14.18 -1.02 -1.93
CA PHE A 24 -15.21 -2.05 -1.94
C PHE A 24 -16.36 -1.75 -2.91
N PRO A 25 -16.87 -2.77 -3.62
CA PRO A 25 -18.04 -2.61 -4.47
C PRO A 25 -19.33 -2.46 -3.64
N THR A 26 -20.37 -1.91 -4.25
CA THR A 26 -21.66 -1.65 -3.57
C THR A 26 -22.45 -2.91 -3.22
N ASP A 27 -22.08 -4.06 -3.76
CA ASP A 27 -22.67 -5.37 -3.46
C ASP A 27 -21.89 -6.13 -2.37
N TYR A 28 -20.81 -5.54 -1.83
CA TYR A 28 -20.13 -6.08 -0.67
C TYR A 28 -21.04 -5.97 0.57
N PRO A 29 -21.07 -6.98 1.47
CA PRO A 29 -21.88 -6.91 2.68
C PRO A 29 -21.33 -5.84 3.65
N LEU A 30 -22.12 -4.79 3.86
CA LEU A 30 -21.81 -3.66 4.74
C LEU A 30 -22.78 -3.60 5.92
N LEU A 31 -22.39 -2.91 7.00
CA LEU A 31 -23.35 -2.56 8.05
C LEU A 31 -24.36 -1.53 7.52
N PRO A 32 -25.61 -1.50 8.03
CA PRO A 32 -26.66 -0.59 7.52
C PRO A 32 -26.32 0.90 7.56
N ASN A 33 -25.42 1.30 8.46
CA ASN A 33 -24.94 2.68 8.63
C ASN A 33 -23.77 3.04 7.69
N GLN A 34 -23.26 2.10 6.89
CA GLN A 34 -22.09 2.29 6.03
C GLN A 34 -22.49 2.39 4.56
N SER A 35 -21.67 3.08 3.76
CA SER A 35 -21.83 3.13 2.31
C SER A 35 -20.48 3.23 1.60
N VAL A 36 -20.46 3.01 0.28
CA VAL A 36 -19.24 3.05 -0.56
C VAL A 36 -19.54 3.74 -1.90
N TYR A 37 -18.50 4.21 -2.60
CA TYR A 37 -18.65 4.99 -3.85
C TYR A 37 -18.62 4.16 -5.13
N ALA A 38 -18.67 2.83 -5.03
CA ALA A 38 -18.53 1.90 -6.16
C ALA A 38 -17.20 2.00 -6.94
N ALA A 39 -16.21 2.75 -6.43
CA ALA A 39 -14.85 2.68 -6.96
C ALA A 39 -14.23 1.34 -6.57
N LYS A 40 -13.39 0.81 -7.46
CA LYS A 40 -12.78 -0.52 -7.31
C LYS A 40 -11.27 -0.38 -7.43
N THR A 41 -10.63 0.07 -6.36
CA THR A 41 -9.19 -0.11 -6.22
C THR A 41 -8.93 -1.55 -5.80
N TYR A 42 -8.13 -2.27 -6.59
CA TYR A 42 -7.85 -3.68 -6.39
C TYR A 42 -6.36 -3.97 -6.54
N PHE A 43 -5.96 -5.13 -6.04
CA PHE A 43 -4.64 -5.71 -6.22
C PHE A 43 -4.65 -6.79 -7.29
N PHE A 44 -3.56 -6.82 -8.06
CA PHE A 44 -3.27 -7.90 -8.98
C PHE A 44 -2.90 -9.18 -8.23
N ASP A 45 -3.18 -10.32 -8.83
CA ASP A 45 -2.88 -11.63 -8.25
C ASP A 45 -1.36 -11.79 -8.03
N SER A 46 -0.54 -11.19 -8.89
CA SER A 46 0.92 -11.17 -8.73
C SER A 46 1.37 -10.54 -7.40
N PHE A 47 0.70 -9.47 -6.95
CA PHE A 47 0.97 -8.86 -5.66
C PHE A 47 0.50 -9.77 -4.52
N VAL A 48 -0.74 -10.27 -4.57
CA VAL A 48 -1.28 -11.14 -3.50
C VAL A 48 -0.49 -12.45 -3.36
N ASN A 49 0.02 -12.99 -4.47
CA ASN A 49 0.84 -14.20 -4.50
C ASN A 49 2.31 -13.96 -4.11
N SER A 50 2.74 -12.71 -3.94
CA SER A 50 4.08 -12.39 -3.46
C SER A 50 4.24 -12.53 -1.93
N PHE A 51 3.12 -12.62 -1.19
CA PHE A 51 3.11 -12.96 0.23
C PHE A 51 3.38 -14.45 0.43
N GLU A 52 4.17 -14.76 1.45
CA GLU A 52 4.35 -16.14 1.92
C GLU A 52 3.06 -16.70 2.52
N ALA A 53 2.91 -18.03 2.53
CA ALA A 53 1.71 -18.67 3.03
C ALA A 53 1.43 -18.40 4.53
N ASN A 54 2.50 -18.24 5.32
CA ASN A 54 2.49 -17.93 6.74
C ASN A 54 2.43 -16.41 7.06
N ASP A 55 2.43 -15.56 6.03
CA ASP A 55 2.38 -14.10 6.23
C ASP A 55 0.96 -13.64 6.58
N THR A 56 0.77 -13.25 7.84
CA THR A 56 -0.51 -12.83 8.39
C THR A 56 -1.05 -11.53 7.80
N ARG A 57 -0.22 -10.72 7.12
CA ARG A 57 -0.69 -9.51 6.41
C ARG A 57 -1.66 -9.86 5.29
N LYS A 58 -1.54 -11.05 4.71
CA LYS A 58 -2.45 -11.57 3.68
C LYS A 58 -3.90 -11.68 4.17
N ASN A 59 -4.12 -11.86 5.48
CA ASN A 59 -5.47 -11.92 6.07
C ASN A 59 -6.24 -10.60 5.94
N MET A 60 -5.54 -9.48 5.72
CA MET A 60 -6.13 -8.17 5.46
C MET A 60 -6.33 -7.90 3.96
N ILE A 61 -6.33 -8.96 3.12
CA ILE A 61 -6.64 -8.89 1.70
C ILE A 61 -7.84 -9.79 1.44
N VAL A 62 -8.93 -9.21 0.95
CA VAL A 62 -10.14 -9.94 0.59
C VAL A 62 -9.93 -10.57 -0.79
N THR A 63 -9.88 -11.90 -0.82
CA THR A 63 -9.67 -12.71 -2.04
C THR A 63 -10.97 -13.30 -2.59
N GLU A 64 -12.04 -13.23 -1.82
CA GLU A 64 -13.40 -13.70 -2.16
C GLU A 64 -14.41 -13.13 -1.15
N TYR A 65 -15.69 -13.08 -1.53
CA TYR A 65 -16.79 -12.75 -0.61
C TYR A 65 -18.12 -13.26 -1.15
N THR A 66 -19.14 -13.34 -0.29
CA THR A 66 -20.53 -13.53 -0.71
C THR A 66 -21.21 -12.16 -0.75
N ASN A 67 -21.78 -11.78 -1.91
CA ASN A 67 -22.41 -10.48 -2.08
C ASN A 67 -23.79 -10.40 -1.38
N THR A 68 -24.40 -9.21 -1.40
CA THR A 68 -25.72 -8.97 -0.79
C THR A 68 -26.86 -9.79 -1.40
N ASN A 69 -26.67 -10.37 -2.59
CA ASN A 69 -27.63 -11.26 -3.25
C ASN A 69 -27.41 -12.74 -2.91
N GLY A 70 -26.39 -13.07 -2.10
CA GLY A 70 -26.03 -14.44 -1.75
C GLY A 70 -25.13 -15.14 -2.79
N GLU A 71 -24.59 -14.40 -3.77
CA GLU A 71 -23.71 -14.95 -4.80
C GLU A 71 -22.26 -14.98 -4.31
N PHE A 72 -21.56 -16.08 -4.58
CA PHE A 72 -20.13 -16.19 -4.31
C PHE A 72 -19.31 -15.45 -5.37
N ILE A 73 -18.45 -14.55 -4.94
CA ILE A 73 -17.59 -13.72 -5.79
C ILE A 73 -16.13 -14.10 -5.55
N GLN A 74 -15.50 -14.69 -6.57
CA GLN A 74 -14.07 -15.01 -6.58
C GLN A 74 -13.25 -13.80 -7.05
N LEU A 75 -12.32 -13.29 -6.23
CA LEU A 75 -11.47 -12.14 -6.58
C LEU A 75 -10.04 -12.53 -6.94
N LEU A 76 -9.41 -13.38 -6.12
CA LEU A 76 -8.08 -13.93 -6.41
C LEU A 76 -8.18 -14.91 -7.58
N GLY A 77 -7.28 -14.77 -8.55
CA GLY A 77 -7.34 -15.45 -9.85
C GLY A 77 -8.02 -14.61 -10.93
N ASN A 78 -8.62 -13.46 -10.56
CA ASN A 78 -9.25 -12.51 -11.47
C ASN A 78 -8.61 -11.12 -11.40
N ASN A 79 -7.46 -10.95 -10.74
CA ASN A 79 -6.80 -9.66 -10.51
C ASN A 79 -7.72 -8.60 -9.85
N LYS A 80 -8.51 -9.02 -8.85
CA LYS A 80 -9.55 -8.17 -8.25
C LYS A 80 -9.54 -8.15 -6.72
N SER A 81 -8.49 -8.68 -6.08
CA SER A 81 -8.44 -8.75 -4.62
C SER A 81 -8.48 -7.36 -3.99
N LEU A 82 -9.11 -7.21 -2.83
CA LEU A 82 -9.38 -5.91 -2.20
C LEU A 82 -8.58 -5.74 -0.91
N SER A 83 -8.17 -4.51 -0.60
CA SER A 83 -7.50 -4.20 0.67
C SER A 83 -8.53 -4.04 1.79
N LEU A 84 -8.37 -4.81 2.88
CA LEU A 84 -9.07 -4.62 4.16
C LEU A 84 -8.08 -4.17 5.26
N LYS A 85 -6.96 -3.55 4.88
CA LYS A 85 -5.96 -3.08 5.84
C LYS A 85 -6.54 -2.07 6.85
N TYR A 86 -7.49 -1.28 6.38
CA TYR A 86 -8.34 -0.45 7.22
C TYR A 86 -9.71 -1.13 7.29
N GLU A 87 -9.99 -1.81 8.40
CA GLU A 87 -11.26 -2.48 8.61
C GLU A 87 -12.42 -1.47 8.57
N PHE A 88 -13.61 -1.95 8.22
CA PHE A 88 -14.83 -1.16 8.31
C PHE A 88 -15.08 -0.72 9.75
N ASP A 89 -15.03 0.60 10.00
CA ASP A 89 -15.37 1.17 11.30
C ASP A 89 -16.86 0.94 11.60
N PRO A 90 -17.22 0.16 12.65
CA PRO A 90 -18.60 -0.12 12.97
C PRO A 90 -19.41 1.13 13.35
N ASN A 91 -18.74 2.20 13.77
CA ASN A 91 -19.36 3.47 14.14
C ASN A 91 -19.43 4.48 12.98
N ALA A 92 -18.93 4.12 11.79
CA ALA A 92 -19.03 4.97 10.61
C ALA A 92 -20.48 5.31 10.28
N ASN A 93 -20.73 6.53 9.81
CA ASN A 93 -22.04 6.92 9.27
C ASN A 93 -21.84 7.43 7.84
N GLY A 94 -22.14 6.57 6.88
CA GLY A 94 -21.87 6.77 5.46
C GLY A 94 -20.50 6.22 5.03
N PRO A 95 -19.81 6.89 4.09
CA PRO A 95 -18.61 6.35 3.45
C PRO A 95 -17.29 6.65 4.17
N GLY A 96 -17.34 7.44 5.24
CA GLY A 96 -16.16 7.82 6.01
C GLY A 96 -15.98 6.94 7.25
N GLY A 97 -14.78 6.37 7.42
CA GLY A 97 -14.38 5.66 8.64
C GLY A 97 -13.49 6.51 9.54
N GLY A 98 -13.52 6.23 10.84
CA GLY A 98 -12.68 6.88 11.87
C GLY A 98 -11.32 6.22 12.10
N ASN A 99 -10.87 5.30 11.23
CA ASN A 99 -9.57 4.66 11.40
C ASN A 99 -8.42 5.66 11.18
N ASP A 100 -7.45 5.65 12.09
CA ASP A 100 -6.22 6.44 11.92
C ASP A 100 -5.34 5.85 10.81
N VAL A 101 -4.94 6.70 9.86
CA VAL A 101 -3.98 6.36 8.80
C VAL A 101 -2.59 6.80 9.25
N PRO A 102 -1.63 5.87 9.46
CA PRO A 102 -0.30 6.23 9.90
C PRO A 102 0.43 7.04 8.82
N VAL A 103 1.04 8.16 9.23
CA VAL A 103 1.95 8.93 8.37
C VAL A 103 3.40 8.43 8.52
N VAL A 104 3.79 8.07 9.74
CA VAL A 104 5.09 7.46 10.06
C VAL A 104 4.86 6.41 11.13
N ARG A 105 5.54 5.26 11.03
CA ARG A 105 5.48 4.19 12.02
C ARG A 105 6.76 3.40 12.10
N TYR A 106 6.94 2.66 13.19
CA TYR A 106 8.22 2.01 13.51
C TYR A 106 8.77 1.10 12.40
N SER A 107 7.93 0.32 11.71
CA SER A 107 8.40 -0.53 10.61
C SER A 107 9.01 0.27 9.45
N ASP A 108 8.58 1.50 9.21
CA ASP A 108 9.17 2.36 8.18
C ASP A 108 10.57 2.83 8.60
N ILE A 109 10.76 3.12 9.89
CA ILE A 109 12.08 3.45 10.44
C ILE A 109 13.04 2.25 10.32
N LEU A 110 12.58 1.04 10.68
CA LEU A 110 13.36 -0.18 10.57
C LEU A 110 13.79 -0.47 9.12
N LEU A 111 12.83 -0.42 8.18
CA LEU A 111 13.11 -0.69 6.77
C LEU A 111 13.95 0.41 6.12
N SER A 112 13.77 1.67 6.50
CA SER A 112 14.60 2.78 6.03
C SER A 112 16.05 2.67 6.53
N LEU A 113 16.25 2.26 7.78
CA LEU A 113 17.59 2.02 8.32
C LEU A 113 18.26 0.81 7.66
N SER A 114 17.50 -0.28 7.48
CA SER A 114 17.97 -1.47 6.73
C SER A 114 18.44 -1.09 5.33
N GLU A 115 17.66 -0.27 4.62
CA GLU A 115 18.01 0.23 3.30
C GLU A 115 19.26 1.11 3.34
N ALA A 116 19.33 2.08 4.25
CA ALA A 116 20.48 2.97 4.37
C ALA A 116 21.79 2.19 4.64
N LEU A 117 21.76 1.20 5.54
CA LEU A 117 22.91 0.34 5.81
C LEU A 117 23.34 -0.44 4.56
N ASN A 118 22.38 -1.00 3.83
CA ASN A 118 22.65 -1.66 2.55
C ASN A 118 23.27 -0.71 1.53
N GLU A 119 22.79 0.52 1.43
CA GLU A 119 23.28 1.49 0.45
C GLU A 119 24.69 2.01 0.76
N ILE A 120 25.10 2.05 2.02
CA ILE A 120 26.45 2.48 2.41
C ILE A 120 27.45 1.37 2.05
N ASP A 121 27.35 0.21 2.70
CA ASP A 121 28.41 -0.83 2.67
C ASP A 121 27.97 -2.15 2.02
N GLY A 122 26.72 -2.26 1.57
CA GLY A 122 26.10 -3.51 1.13
C GLY A 122 25.41 -4.27 2.26
N PRO A 123 24.89 -5.48 1.99
CA PRO A 123 24.14 -6.25 2.98
C PRO A 123 25.04 -6.62 4.15
N ASN A 124 24.53 -6.46 5.37
CA ASN A 124 25.23 -6.85 6.59
C ASN A 124 24.23 -7.44 7.59
N GLN A 125 24.74 -7.99 8.70
CA GLN A 125 23.87 -8.71 9.64
C GLN A 125 22.81 -7.79 10.26
N GLU A 126 23.19 -6.56 10.62
CA GLU A 126 22.28 -5.57 11.21
C GLU A 126 21.15 -5.21 10.23
N SER A 127 21.47 -4.97 8.97
CA SER A 127 20.46 -4.60 7.97
C SER A 127 19.47 -5.75 7.71
N VAL A 128 19.93 -7.00 7.76
CA VAL A 128 19.08 -8.21 7.66
C VAL A 128 18.25 -8.44 8.93
N ASP A 129 18.78 -8.14 10.11
CA ASP A 129 18.04 -8.29 11.36
C ASP A 129 16.88 -7.28 11.44
N LEU A 130 17.09 -6.04 11.00
CA LEU A 130 16.06 -4.99 10.96
C LEU A 130 14.85 -5.36 10.07
N ILE A 131 15.09 -5.92 8.88
CA ILE A 131 14.00 -6.41 8.01
C ILE A 131 13.33 -7.64 8.62
N ASN A 132 14.10 -8.49 9.31
CA ASN A 132 13.56 -9.67 9.99
C ASN A 132 12.64 -9.31 11.16
N GLU A 133 12.86 -8.19 11.86
CA GLU A 133 11.91 -7.72 12.88
C GLU A 133 10.50 -7.49 12.29
N VAL A 134 10.42 -6.87 11.11
CA VAL A 134 9.15 -6.62 10.42
C VAL A 134 8.52 -7.94 9.95
N ARG A 135 9.32 -8.80 9.33
CA ARG A 135 8.88 -10.10 8.78
C ARG A 135 8.40 -11.05 9.87
N ASN A 136 9.15 -11.18 10.96
CA ASN A 136 8.81 -12.05 12.09
C ASN A 136 7.52 -11.60 12.77
N ARG A 137 7.28 -10.29 12.90
CA ARG A 137 6.00 -9.77 13.42
C ARG A 137 4.84 -10.17 12.52
N ALA A 138 5.03 -10.16 11.21
CA ALA A 138 4.03 -10.60 10.23
C ALA A 138 3.89 -12.13 10.14
N GLY A 139 4.78 -12.90 10.78
CA GLY A 139 4.83 -14.36 10.69
C GLY A 139 5.51 -14.88 9.42
N ALA A 140 6.08 -14.00 8.59
CA ALA A 140 6.88 -14.37 7.42
C ALA A 140 8.25 -14.93 7.83
N SER A 141 8.87 -15.73 6.96
CA SER A 141 10.12 -16.44 7.26
C SER A 141 11.28 -15.46 7.42
N SER A 142 12.15 -15.68 8.41
CA SER A 142 13.37 -14.87 8.53
C SER A 142 14.32 -15.07 7.34
N LEU A 143 14.99 -14.01 6.95
CA LEU A 143 15.99 -13.98 5.89
C LEU A 143 17.38 -14.25 6.48
N ASN A 144 18.26 -14.80 5.65
CA ASN A 144 19.66 -15.02 6.00
C ASN A 144 20.54 -14.10 5.17
N LEU A 145 21.58 -13.52 5.78
CA LEU A 145 22.51 -12.62 5.09
C LEU A 145 23.15 -13.28 3.87
N SER A 146 23.48 -14.57 3.96
CA SER A 146 24.07 -15.35 2.86
C SER A 146 23.18 -15.45 1.61
N SER A 147 21.89 -15.11 1.72
CA SER A 147 20.98 -15.07 0.57
C SER A 147 21.14 -13.83 -0.30
N PHE A 148 21.92 -12.83 0.13
CA PHE A 148 22.09 -11.56 -0.57
C PHE A 148 23.57 -11.28 -0.84
N PRO A 149 24.12 -11.80 -1.96
CA PRO A 149 25.53 -11.62 -2.28
C PRO A 149 25.85 -10.19 -2.73
N THR A 150 24.86 -9.41 -3.17
CA THR A 150 25.05 -8.04 -3.64
C THR A 150 24.14 -7.03 -2.96
N LYS A 151 24.52 -5.75 -3.05
CA LYS A 151 23.72 -4.61 -2.60
C LYS A 151 22.38 -4.57 -3.32
N GLU A 152 22.38 -4.85 -4.61
CA GLU A 152 21.19 -4.87 -5.47
C GLU A 152 20.20 -5.95 -5.02
N ASP A 153 20.66 -7.18 -4.76
CA ASP A 153 19.80 -8.28 -4.33
C ASP A 153 19.05 -7.95 -3.03
N PHE A 154 19.76 -7.34 -2.07
CA PHE A 154 19.14 -6.98 -0.80
C PHE A 154 18.26 -5.74 -0.91
N ARG A 155 18.64 -4.75 -1.72
CA ARG A 155 17.80 -3.58 -2.03
C ARG A 155 16.46 -4.04 -2.59
N ASP A 156 16.47 -4.93 -3.58
CA ASP A 156 15.23 -5.45 -4.19
C ASP A 156 14.37 -6.17 -3.15
N LYS A 157 14.99 -6.92 -2.23
CA LYS A 157 14.26 -7.57 -1.15
C LYS A 157 13.64 -6.57 -0.16
N ILE A 158 14.37 -5.53 0.23
CA ILE A 158 13.84 -4.45 1.10
C ILE A 158 12.69 -3.75 0.40
N MET A 159 12.83 -3.43 -0.90
CA MET A 159 11.77 -2.77 -1.67
C MET A 159 10.51 -3.63 -1.78
N LEU A 160 10.66 -4.95 -1.97
CA LEU A 160 9.53 -5.87 -1.90
C LEU A 160 8.90 -5.87 -0.50
N GLU A 161 9.70 -5.95 0.57
CA GLU A 161 9.18 -5.94 1.94
C GLU A 161 8.44 -4.64 2.27
N ARG A 162 8.92 -3.49 1.78
CA ARG A 162 8.21 -2.20 1.87
C ARG A 162 6.85 -2.26 1.16
N GLU A 163 6.79 -2.86 -0.03
CA GLU A 163 5.53 -3.03 -0.77
C GLU A 163 4.52 -3.91 0.00
N LEU A 164 4.99 -5.03 0.56
CA LEU A 164 4.19 -5.95 1.39
C LEU A 164 3.76 -5.35 2.73
N GLU A 165 4.61 -4.51 3.32
CA GLU A 165 4.36 -3.92 4.63
C GLU A 165 3.43 -2.71 4.54
N PHE A 166 3.58 -1.88 3.50
CA PHE A 166 2.95 -0.57 3.36
C PHE A 166 1.88 -0.49 2.27
N TYR A 167 1.39 -1.62 1.75
CA TYR A 167 0.24 -1.58 0.83
C TYR A 167 -0.92 -0.78 1.44
N ALA A 168 -1.62 0.00 0.61
CA ALA A 168 -2.66 0.95 1.01
C ALA A 168 -2.22 2.10 1.96
N GLU A 169 -0.91 2.36 2.13
CA GLU A 169 -0.40 3.50 2.91
C GLU A 169 0.26 4.60 2.04
N ALA A 170 0.05 4.57 0.72
CA ALA A 170 0.51 5.61 -0.21
C ALA A 170 2.04 5.89 -0.21
N LEU A 171 2.86 4.85 -0.02
CA LEU A 171 4.34 4.96 -0.07
C LEU A 171 4.98 4.40 -1.35
N SER A 172 4.29 3.47 -2.04
CA SER A 172 4.89 2.72 -3.15
C SER A 172 5.31 3.59 -4.33
N ARG A 173 4.60 4.70 -4.60
CA ARG A 173 4.94 5.61 -5.70
C ARG A 173 6.28 6.29 -5.45
N GLU A 174 6.44 6.85 -4.27
CA GLU A 174 7.62 7.57 -3.81
C GLU A 174 8.83 6.63 -3.74
N ASP A 175 8.63 5.43 -3.19
CA ASP A 175 9.63 4.38 -3.14
C ASP A 175 10.11 3.99 -4.56
N GLN A 176 9.18 3.76 -5.49
CA GLN A 176 9.53 3.41 -6.88
C GLN A 176 10.24 4.56 -7.62
N ILE A 177 9.88 5.82 -7.35
CA ILE A 177 10.55 6.99 -7.93
C ILE A 177 11.99 7.07 -7.42
N ARG A 178 12.20 6.94 -6.11
CA ARG A 178 13.53 7.00 -5.49
C ARG A 178 14.43 5.84 -5.93
N ALA A 179 13.86 4.66 -6.14
CA ALA A 179 14.57 3.51 -6.67
C ALA A 179 14.76 3.54 -8.20
N GLY A 180 14.19 4.53 -8.91
CA GLY A 180 14.28 4.62 -10.38
C GLY A 180 13.46 3.56 -11.13
N THR A 181 12.55 2.86 -10.46
CA THR A 181 11.78 1.75 -11.03
C THR A 181 10.35 2.13 -11.45
N PHE A 182 9.89 3.33 -11.13
CA PHE A 182 8.49 3.76 -11.34
C PHE A 182 8.01 3.61 -12.79
N ILE A 183 8.77 4.15 -13.75
CA ILE A 183 8.41 4.08 -15.18
C ILE A 183 8.51 2.66 -15.69
N GLN A 184 9.60 1.95 -15.41
CA GLN A 184 9.79 0.57 -15.87
C GLN A 184 8.67 -0.33 -15.35
N LYS A 185 8.34 -0.27 -14.04
CA LYS A 185 7.23 -1.04 -13.47
C LYS A 185 5.87 -0.69 -14.09
N ALA A 186 5.65 0.55 -14.53
CA ALA A 186 4.43 0.92 -15.25
C ALA A 186 4.39 0.28 -16.65
N VAL A 187 5.50 0.34 -17.38
CA VAL A 187 5.67 -0.28 -18.70
C VAL A 187 5.50 -1.80 -18.61
N ASP A 188 6.07 -2.44 -17.60
CA ASP A 188 5.95 -3.89 -17.36
C ASP A 188 4.48 -4.31 -17.12
N ARG A 189 3.65 -3.40 -16.60
CA ARG A 189 2.19 -3.58 -16.46
C ARG A 189 1.41 -3.22 -17.72
N GLY A 190 2.08 -3.00 -18.85
CA GLY A 190 1.48 -2.62 -20.13
C GLY A 190 0.91 -1.20 -20.14
N LYS A 191 1.40 -0.30 -19.28
CA LYS A 191 1.01 1.11 -19.30
C LYS A 191 1.96 1.91 -20.17
N ILE A 192 1.41 2.84 -20.95
CA ILE A 192 2.21 3.84 -21.64
C ILE A 192 2.67 4.85 -20.58
N ALA A 193 3.97 4.90 -20.32
CA ALA A 193 4.57 5.77 -19.32
C ALA A 193 5.91 6.28 -19.81
N ASP A 194 6.17 7.56 -19.59
CA ASP A 194 7.40 8.26 -19.96
C ASP A 194 8.02 8.94 -18.73
N THR A 195 9.28 9.33 -18.85
CA THR A 195 10.07 9.94 -17.76
C THR A 195 9.40 11.16 -17.11
N HIS A 196 8.63 11.94 -17.87
CA HIS A 196 7.90 13.10 -17.34
C HIS A 196 6.78 12.73 -16.36
N ASN A 197 6.24 11.50 -16.40
CA ASN A 197 5.16 11.05 -15.51
C ASN A 197 5.62 10.82 -14.05
N VAL A 198 6.92 10.95 -13.78
CA VAL A 198 7.46 10.99 -12.41
C VAL A 198 6.95 12.22 -11.65
N LEU A 199 6.64 13.32 -12.35
CA LEU A 199 6.06 14.53 -11.77
C LEU A 199 4.60 14.66 -12.22
N PHE A 200 3.75 15.18 -11.34
CA PHE A 200 2.40 15.58 -11.73
C PHE A 200 2.44 16.90 -12.50
N PRO A 201 1.48 17.17 -13.42
CA PRO A 201 1.35 18.49 -14.00
C PRO A 201 1.03 19.52 -12.91
N ILE A 202 1.63 20.71 -13.01
CA ILE A 202 1.19 21.85 -12.23
C ILE A 202 -0.24 22.20 -12.71
N PRO A 203 -1.22 22.36 -11.80
CA PRO A 203 -2.59 22.67 -12.19
C PRO A 203 -2.66 23.92 -13.08
N LEU A 204 -3.41 23.83 -14.18
CA LEU A 204 -3.51 24.92 -15.16
C LEU A 204 -4.01 26.23 -14.53
N ALA A 205 -4.88 26.14 -13.52
CA ALA A 205 -5.35 27.31 -12.79
C ALA A 205 -4.20 28.07 -12.11
N GLU A 206 -3.18 27.37 -11.61
CA GLU A 206 -2.01 27.98 -10.97
C GLU A 206 -1.07 28.61 -12.01
N ILE A 207 -0.83 27.93 -13.15
CA ILE A 207 -0.08 28.47 -14.29
C ILE A 207 -0.71 29.78 -14.80
N ASN A 208 -2.03 29.80 -14.96
CA ASN A 208 -2.75 30.99 -15.42
C ASN A 208 -2.72 32.14 -14.42
N ARG A 209 -2.61 31.85 -13.12
CA ARG A 209 -2.57 32.87 -12.06
C ARG A 209 -1.19 33.49 -11.89
N ASN A 210 -0.13 32.73 -12.12
CA ASN A 210 1.24 33.21 -11.95
C ASN A 210 2.06 32.98 -13.23
N PRO A 211 2.28 34.01 -14.05
CA PRO A 211 3.01 33.89 -15.32
C PRO A 211 4.49 33.51 -15.13
N ASN A 212 5.02 33.53 -13.90
CA ASN A 212 6.38 33.06 -13.61
C ASN A 212 6.44 31.54 -13.34
N LEU A 213 5.31 30.85 -13.23
CA LEU A 213 5.30 29.39 -13.10
C LEU A 213 5.51 28.75 -14.47
N ILE A 214 6.53 27.90 -14.54
CA ILE A 214 6.85 27.10 -15.72
C ILE A 214 6.32 25.69 -15.48
N GLN A 215 5.61 25.14 -16.47
CA GLN A 215 5.09 23.77 -16.41
C GLN A 215 6.23 22.75 -16.34
N ASN A 216 5.98 21.62 -15.68
CA ASN A 216 6.86 20.46 -15.71
C ASN A 216 7.03 19.97 -17.15
N THR A 217 8.27 19.73 -17.58
CA THR A 217 8.58 19.30 -18.95
C THR A 217 7.73 18.08 -19.35
N GLY A 218 7.01 18.18 -20.48
CA GLY A 218 6.15 17.11 -21.01
C GLY A 218 4.65 17.29 -20.79
N TYR A 219 4.24 18.30 -20.01
CA TYR A 219 2.84 18.67 -19.77
C TYR A 219 2.45 20.02 -20.38
#